data_AF-A0A1E7F7V6-F1
#
_entry.id   AF-A0A1E7F7V6-F1
#
_cell.length_a   1.000
_cell.length_b   1.000
_cell.length_c   1.000
_cell.angle_alpha   90.00
_cell.angle_beta   90.00
_cell.angle_gamma   90.00
#
_symmetry.space_group_name_H-M   'P 1'
#
loop_
_entity.id
_entity.type
_entity.pdbx_description
1 polymer ?
#
loop_
_entity_poly.entity_id
_entity_poly.type
_entity_poly.pdbx_seq_one_letter_code
_entity_poly.pdbx_strand_id
1 'polypeptide(L)' 'NLKVLNLGSNEFFGTLPSEIGLLAQLTGLSVFDNSFTGTLPESISNLRYLELLYVDSNNFS' A
#
# COMPACT_ATOMS: atom_id res chain seq x y z
N ASN A 1 -12.92 -2.97 11.23
CA ASN A 1 -12.29 -1.84 10.50
C ASN A 1 -10.79 -1.89 10.71
N LEU A 2 -10.06 -2.25 9.67
CA LEU A 2 -8.59 -2.24 9.71
C LEU A 2 -8.10 -0.78 9.73
N LYS A 3 -7.14 -0.48 10.61
CA LYS A 3 -6.53 0.84 10.76
C LYS A 3 -5.11 0.89 10.20
N VAL A 4 -4.33 -0.15 10.43
CA VAL A 4 -2.97 -0.24 9.91
C VAL A 4 -2.82 -1.56 9.18
N LEU A 5 -2.29 -1.50 7.96
CA LEU A 5 -1.80 -2.65 7.21
C LEU A 5 -0.29 -2.49 7.02
N ASN A 6 0.48 -3.36 7.66
CA ASN A 6 1.92 -3.41 7.50
C ASN A 6 2.33 -4.76 6.90
N LEU A 7 2.89 -4.71 5.70
CA LEU A 7 3.40 -5.83 4.91
C LEU A 7 4.89 -5.62 4.58
N GLY A 8 5.56 -4.68 5.24
CA GLY A 8 6.94 -4.33 4.93
C GLY A 8 7.95 -5.43 5.27
N SER A 9 9.13 -5.37 4.64
CA SER A 9 10.22 -6.35 4.77
C SER A 9 9.77 -7.79 4.50
N ASN A 10 9.22 -8.00 3.30
CA ASN A 10 8.82 -9.31 2.79
C ASN A 10 9.33 -9.49 1.35
N GLU A 11 9.03 -10.65 0.77
CA GLU A 11 9.37 -10.96 -0.63
C GLU A 11 8.15 -10.85 -1.55
N PHE A 12 7.18 -9.98 -1.23
CA PHE A 12 6.01 -9.80 -2.10
C PHE A 12 6.41 -9.15 -3.43
N PHE A 13 5.76 -9.59 -4.50
CA PHE A 13 6.04 -9.15 -5.87
C PHE A 13 4.74 -8.92 -6.64
N GLY A 14 4.87 -8.33 -7.84
CA GLY A 14 3.73 -7.94 -8.68
C GLY A 14 3.23 -6.53 -8.34
N THR A 15 2.01 -6.19 -8.73
CA THR A 15 1.44 -4.85 -8.52
C THR A 15 0.59 -4.78 -7.25
N LEU A 16 0.50 -3.61 -6.61
CA LEU A 16 -0.45 -3.42 -5.51
C LEU A 16 -1.90 -3.46 -6.06
N PRO A 17 -2.78 -4.32 -5.53
CA PRO A 17 -4.13 -4.48 -6.06
C PRO A 17 -5.01 -3.25 -5.76
N SER A 18 -5.93 -2.94 -6.67
CA SER A 18 -6.86 -1.81 -6.54
C SER A 18 -7.78 -1.91 -5.32
N GLU A 19 -8.02 -3.12 -4.85
CA GLU A 19 -8.85 -3.48 -3.71
C GLU A 19 -8.32 -2.90 -2.40
N ILE A 20 -7.05 -2.46 -2.35
CA ILE A 20 -6.52 -1.71 -1.21
C ILE A 20 -7.38 -0.49 -0.87
N GLY A 21 -7.97 0.16 -1.89
CA GLY A 21 -8.86 1.32 -1.73
C GLY A 21 -10.20 1.00 -1.05
N LEU A 22 -10.56 -0.27 -0.87
CA LEU A 22 -11.74 -0.68 -0.11
C LEU A 22 -11.53 -0.60 1.40
N LEU A 23 -10.28 -0.48 1.85
CA LEU A 23 -9.92 -0.32 3.26
C LEU A 23 -10.16 1.13 3.72
N ALA A 24 -11.38 1.64 3.55
CA ALA A 24 -11.75 3.05 3.71
C ALA A 24 -11.49 3.65 5.10
N GLN A 25 -11.08 2.85 6.08
CA GLN A 25 -10.78 3.25 7.45
C GLN A 25 -9.29 3.21 7.80
N LEU A 26 -8.43 2.86 6.82
CA LEU A 26 -6.98 2.77 7.01
C LEU A 26 -6.40 4.15 7.33
N THR A 27 -5.51 4.18 8.31
CA THR A 27 -4.69 5.33 8.70
C THR A 27 -3.22 5.11 8.39
N GLY A 28 -2.77 3.86 8.26
CA GLY A 28 -1.39 3.54 7.86
C GLY A 28 -1.30 2.36 6.89
N LEU A 29 -0.62 2.57 5.76
CA LEU A 29 -0.27 1.53 4.78
C LEU A 29 1.24 1.47 4.65
N SER A 30 1.80 0.29 4.88
CA SER A 30 3.23 0.04 4.81
C SER A 30 3.49 -1.21 3.99
N VAL A 31 4.17 -1.05 2.85
CA VAL A 31 4.61 -2.13 1.96
C VAL A 31 6.11 -2.01 1.64
N PHE A 32 6.86 -1.26 2.46
CA PHE A 32 8.28 -1.00 2.24
C PHE A 32 9.11 -2.29 2.15
N ASP A 33 10.27 -2.24 1.51
CA ASP A 33 11.23 -3.36 1.47
C ASP A 33 10.56 -4.65 0.96
N ASN A 34 10.10 -4.57 -0.29
CA ASN A 34 9.47 -5.65 -1.05
C ASN A 34 9.90 -5.55 -2.52
N SER A 35 9.34 -6.40 -3.38
CA SER A 35 9.57 -6.43 -4.83
C SER A 35 8.33 -6.01 -5.64
N PHE A 36 7.46 -5.15 -5.09
CA PHE A 36 6.30 -4.66 -5.84
C PHE A 36 6.74 -3.80 -7.04
N THR A 37 6.01 -3.91 -8.14
CA THR A 37 6.26 -3.23 -9.43
C THR A 37 5.04 -2.43 -9.89
N GLY A 38 5.19 -1.68 -10.99
CA GLY A 38 4.11 -0.88 -11.57
C GLY A 38 3.88 0.44 -10.86
N THR A 39 2.72 1.07 -11.07
CA THR A 39 2.33 2.31 -10.38
C THR A 39 1.47 2.01 -9.16
N LEU A 40 1.44 2.94 -8.21
CA LEU A 40 0.44 2.91 -7.13
C LEU A 40 -0.98 2.96 -7.74
N PRO A 41 -1.91 2.09 -7.30
CA PRO A 41 -3.26 2.09 -7.83
C PRO A 41 -3.97 3.40 -7.47
N GLU A 42 -4.70 3.98 -8.43
CA GLU A 42 -5.44 5.24 -8.23
C GLU A 42 -6.45 5.16 -7.07
N SER A 43 -6.91 3.94 -6.74
CA SER A 43 -7.80 3.66 -5.62
C SER A 43 -7.21 3.99 -4.24
N ILE A 44 -5.89 4.23 -4.12
CA ILE A 44 -5.29 4.79 -2.90
C ILE A 44 -5.93 6.13 -2.54
N SER A 45 -6.41 6.91 -3.52
CA SER A 45 -7.15 8.16 -3.29
C SER A 45 -8.46 7.97 -2.51
N ASN A 46 -8.99 6.74 -2.42
CA ASN A 46 -10.16 6.41 -1.60
C ASN A 46 -9.84 6.28 -0.11
N LEU A 47 -8.57 6.17 0.27
CA LEU A 47 -8.12 6.03 1.66
C LEU A 47 -8.12 7.40 2.35
N ARG A 48 -9.31 7.94 2.61
CA ARG A 48 -9.51 9.32 3.10
C ARG A 48 -8.89 9.62 4.48
N TYR A 49 -8.61 8.59 5.27
CA TYR A 49 -7.98 8.73 6.59
C TYR A 49 -6.51 8.33 6.60
N LEU A 50 -5.89 8.06 5.44
CA LEU A 50 -4.51 7.63 5.37
C LEU A 50 -3.57 8.77 5.77
N GLU A 51 -2.81 8.56 6.83
CA GLU A 51 -1.85 9.51 7.37
C GLU A 51 -0.40 9.06 7.08
N LEU A 52 -0.18 7.73 7.03
CA LEU A 52 1.13 7.14 6.81
C LEU A 52 1.11 6.23 5.58
N LEU A 53 2.00 6.50 4.64
CA LEU A 53 2.21 5.68 3.44
C LEU A 53 3.71 5.40 3.25
N TYR A 54 4.11 4.15 3.46
CA TYR A 54 5.48 3.69 3.24
C TYR A 54 5.50 2.69 2.08
N VAL A 55 6.06 3.11 0.95
CA VAL A 55 6.14 2.35 -0.31
C VAL A 55 7.56 2.28 -0.85
N ASP A 56 8.53 2.83 -0.11
CA ASP A 56 9.94 2.87 -0.47
C ASP A 56 10.54 1.46 -0.52
N SER A 57 11.75 1.37 -1.07
CA SER A 57 12.47 0.09 -1.19
C SER A 57 11.63 -0.98 -1.92
N ASN A 58 11.02 -0.57 -3.04
CA ASN A 58 10.26 -1.38 -4.00
C ASN A 58 10.66 -0.97 -5.42
N ASN A 59 10.09 -1.64 -6.42
CA ASN A 59 10.32 -1.39 -7.84
C ASN A 59 9.15 -0.62 -8.50
N PHE A 60 8.49 0.28 -7.76
CA PHE A 60 7.42 1.13 -8.28
C PHE A 60 7.94 2.14 -9.32
N SER A 61 7.09 2.51 -10.29
CA SER A 61 7.36 3.49 -11.34
C SER A 61 6.85 4.89 -11.00
#